data_AF-B1VY69-F1
#
_entry.id   AF-B1VY69-F1
#
_cell.length_a   1.000
_cell.length_b   1.000
_cell.length_c   1.000
_cell.angle_alpha   90.00
_cell.angle_beta   90.00
_cell.angle_gamma   90.00
#
_symmetry.space_group_name_H-M   'P 1'
#
loop_
_entity.id
_entity.type
_entity.pdbx_description
1 polymer ?
#
loop_
_entity_poly.entity_id
_entity_poly.type
_entity_poly.pdbx_seq_one_letter_code
_entity_poly.pdbx_strand_id
1 'polypeptide(L)'
;MNVAPAARRTPPVRVARAAVYAAEVTLSDGERFASLGGVVVRNRRLVLLWLRRQALRLARGHGLPPVAESVTPPTRDVLPVRFHGADAPEELRRWATDGAHQDHAIRALEAGFPALFTVLDPAVGLSLTLAGWRGHPADR
;
A
#
# COMPACT_ATOMS: atom_id res chain seq x y z
N MET A 1 9.49 -53.77 34.41
CA MET A 1 9.81 -52.34 34.62
C MET A 1 10.70 -51.90 33.48
N ASN A 2 10.16 -51.15 32.51
CA ASN A 2 10.92 -50.70 31.32
C ASN A 2 10.96 -49.17 31.36
N VAL A 3 12.16 -48.59 31.45
CA VAL A 3 12.37 -47.14 31.58
C VAL A 3 12.62 -46.58 30.18
N ALA A 4 11.72 -45.73 29.70
CA ALA A 4 11.86 -45.04 28.42
C ALA A 4 12.91 -43.90 28.50
N PRO A 5 13.70 -43.64 27.44
CA PRO A 5 14.66 -42.54 27.45
C PRO A 5 13.99 -41.19 27.13
N ALA A 6 14.44 -40.14 27.82
CA ALA A 6 13.97 -38.78 27.66
C ALA A 6 14.32 -38.22 26.26
N ALA A 7 13.30 -37.87 25.49
CA ALA A 7 13.44 -37.17 24.21
C ALA A 7 14.01 -35.76 24.45
N ARG A 8 15.20 -35.51 23.89
CA ARG A 8 15.80 -34.18 23.82
C ARG A 8 14.91 -33.28 22.95
N ARG A 9 14.18 -32.36 23.57
CA ARG A 9 13.44 -31.31 22.86
C ARG A 9 14.45 -30.31 22.30
N THR A 10 14.70 -30.38 21.00
CA THR A 10 15.34 -29.30 20.24
C THR A 10 14.50 -28.03 20.38
N PRO A 11 15.09 -26.87 20.71
CA PRO A 11 14.36 -25.61 20.68
C PRO A 11 13.93 -25.33 19.24
N PRO A 12 12.71 -24.80 19.00
CA PRO A 12 12.34 -24.34 17.68
C PRO A 12 13.32 -23.23 17.30
N VAL A 13 14.06 -23.44 16.22
CA VAL A 13 14.78 -22.37 15.54
C VAL A 13 13.73 -21.30 15.26
N ARG A 14 13.80 -20.17 15.98
CA ARG A 14 13.07 -18.96 15.60
C ARG A 14 13.63 -18.56 14.25
N VAL A 15 13.06 -19.09 13.18
CA VAL A 15 13.25 -18.56 11.84
C VAL A 15 12.74 -17.14 11.95
N ALA A 16 13.63 -16.17 12.04
CA ALA A 16 13.28 -14.78 11.92
C ALA A 16 12.62 -14.64 10.55
N ARG A 17 11.27 -14.70 10.52
CA ARG A 17 10.51 -14.47 9.29
C ARG A 17 10.98 -13.11 8.78
N ALA A 18 11.61 -13.10 7.60
CA ALA A 18 12.01 -11.87 6.94
C ALA A 18 10.78 -10.95 6.92
N ALA A 19 10.93 -9.72 7.40
CA ALA A 19 9.82 -8.78 7.45
C ALA A 19 9.29 -8.55 6.03
N VAL A 20 8.06 -9.00 5.79
CA VAL A 20 7.34 -8.74 4.55
C VAL A 20 6.57 -7.43 4.74
N TYR A 21 6.53 -6.62 3.70
CA TYR A 21 5.81 -5.37 3.66
C TYR A 21 4.74 -5.45 2.59
N ALA A 22 3.55 -4.97 2.90
CA ALA A 22 2.44 -4.89 1.97
C ALA A 22 2.06 -3.43 1.73
N ALA A 23 1.48 -3.17 0.57
CA ALA A 23 0.92 -1.88 0.23
C ALA A 23 -0.39 -2.09 -0.52
N GLU A 24 -1.33 -1.19 -0.31
CA GLU A 24 -2.65 -1.21 -0.93
C GLU A 24 -3.09 0.22 -1.21
N VAL A 25 -3.79 0.39 -2.32
CA VAL A 25 -4.50 1.62 -2.62
C VAL A 25 -5.99 1.32 -2.58
N THR A 26 -6.70 2.06 -1.75
CA THR A 26 -8.15 1.93 -1.61
C THR A 26 -8.84 3.23 -1.99
N LEU A 27 -10.07 3.08 -2.44
CA LEU A 27 -10.99 4.16 -2.77
C LEU A 27 -12.20 4.03 -1.86
N SER A 28 -12.73 5.15 -1.42
CA SER A 28 -14.01 5.21 -0.72
C SER A 28 -14.82 6.41 -1.17
N ASP A 29 -16.14 6.27 -1.21
CA ASP A 29 -17.08 7.39 -1.39
C ASP A 29 -17.80 7.74 -0.08
N GLY A 30 -17.28 7.27 1.06
CA GLY A 30 -17.88 7.41 2.40
C GLY A 30 -18.80 6.24 2.78
N GLU A 31 -19.47 5.61 1.82
CA GLU A 31 -20.39 4.49 2.03
C GLU A 31 -19.81 3.15 1.56
N ARG A 32 -18.98 3.20 0.52
CA ARG A 32 -18.38 2.03 -0.13
C ARG A 32 -16.88 2.13 -0.09
N PHE A 33 -16.25 0.95 -0.12
CA PHE A 33 -14.81 0.80 -0.18
C PHE A 33 -14.45 -0.14 -1.33
N ALA A 34 -13.50 0.27 -2.16
CA ALA A 34 -12.96 -0.53 -3.25
C ALA A 34 -11.44 -0.58 -3.15
N SER A 35 -10.86 -1.78 -3.22
CA SER A 35 -9.42 -1.95 -3.40
C SER A 35 -9.08 -1.74 -4.87
N LEU A 36 -8.18 -0.80 -5.15
CA LEU A 36 -7.74 -0.48 -6.50
C LEU A 36 -6.51 -1.29 -6.90
N GLY A 37 -5.79 -1.86 -5.93
CA GLY A 37 -4.63 -2.71 -6.15
C GLY A 37 -3.69 -2.73 -4.96
N GLY A 38 -2.85 -3.76 -4.89
CA GLY A 38 -1.86 -3.91 -3.82
C GLY A 38 -0.65 -4.74 -4.23
N VAL A 39 0.42 -4.64 -3.44
CA VAL A 39 1.65 -5.38 -3.64
C VAL A 39 2.20 -5.90 -2.31
N VAL A 40 2.89 -7.03 -2.37
CA VAL A 40 3.66 -7.58 -1.25
C VAL A 40 5.12 -7.66 -1.67
N VAL A 41 6.01 -7.04 -0.88
CA VAL A 41 7.44 -6.93 -1.15
C VAL A 41 8.26 -7.19 0.11
N ARG A 42 9.54 -7.50 -0.06
CA ARG A 42 10.44 -7.85 1.06
C ARG A 42 11.14 -6.64 1.71
N ASN A 43 10.84 -5.42 1.25
CA ASN A 43 11.58 -4.23 1.66
C ASN A 43 10.65 -3.01 1.77
N ARG A 44 10.73 -2.28 2.89
CA ARG A 44 10.02 -1.03 3.14
C ARG A 44 10.22 0.01 2.03
N ARG A 45 11.44 0.14 1.50
CA ARG A 45 11.75 1.07 0.41
C ARG A 45 11.02 0.70 -0.88
N LEU A 46 10.79 -0.59 -1.13
CA LEU A 46 10.03 -1.04 -2.29
C LEU A 46 8.53 -0.76 -2.15
N VAL A 47 7.98 -0.87 -0.93
CA VAL A 47 6.59 -0.46 -0.66
C VAL A 47 6.40 1.01 -0.98
N LEU A 48 7.28 1.87 -0.46
CA LEU A 48 7.17 3.31 -0.70
C LEU A 48 7.42 3.68 -2.16
N LEU A 49 8.38 3.02 -2.81
CA LEU A 49 8.59 3.21 -4.25
C LEU A 49 7.34 2.83 -5.04
N TRP A 50 6.66 1.75 -4.66
CA TRP A 50 5.41 1.35 -5.30
C TRP A 50 4.32 2.39 -5.04
N LEU A 51 4.08 2.79 -3.79
CA LEU A 51 3.07 3.81 -3.44
C LEU A 51 3.32 5.13 -4.18
N ARG A 52 4.57 5.58 -4.26
CA ARG A 52 4.99 6.78 -5.01
C ARG A 52 4.65 6.68 -6.50
N ARG A 53 4.93 5.51 -7.11
CA ARG A 53 4.60 5.27 -8.52
C ARG A 53 3.09 5.30 -8.75
N GLN A 54 2.31 4.68 -7.86
CA GLN A 54 0.85 4.66 -7.99
C GLN A 54 0.25 6.05 -7.77
N ALA A 55 0.72 6.82 -6.78
CA ALA A 55 0.32 8.21 -6.56
C ALA A 55 0.54 9.08 -7.81
N LEU A 56 1.74 9.02 -8.41
CA LEU A 56 2.05 9.76 -9.63
C LEU A 56 1.23 9.28 -10.83
N ARG A 57 0.97 7.98 -10.93
CA ARG A 57 0.15 7.41 -12.01
C ARG A 57 -1.30 7.87 -11.90
N LEU A 58 -1.90 7.82 -10.71
CA LEU A 58 -3.25 8.31 -10.44
C LEU A 58 -3.35 9.80 -10.73
N ALA A 59 -2.36 10.59 -10.30
CA ALA A 59 -2.33 12.02 -10.58
C ALA A 59 -2.17 12.35 -12.07
N ARG A 60 -1.41 11.56 -12.83
CA ARG A 60 -1.24 11.71 -14.28
C ARG A 60 -2.45 11.20 -15.08
N GLY A 61 -3.18 10.23 -14.54
CA GLY A 61 -4.41 9.71 -15.14
C GLY A 61 -5.57 10.71 -15.09
N HIS A 62 -5.47 11.75 -14.25
CA HIS A 62 -6.47 12.80 -14.18
C HIS A 62 -6.60 13.57 -15.51
N GLY A 63 -7.82 13.69 -16.02
CA GLY A 63 -8.13 14.36 -17.28
C GLY A 63 -8.04 13.47 -18.53
N LEU A 64 -7.52 12.24 -18.40
CA LEU A 64 -7.59 11.25 -19.46
C LEU A 64 -8.91 10.47 -19.37
N PRO A 65 -9.63 10.24 -20.47
CA PRO A 65 -10.76 9.32 -20.45
C PRO A 65 -10.26 7.97 -19.93
N PRO A 66 -11.04 7.26 -19.08
CA PRO A 66 -10.70 5.89 -18.72
C PRO A 66 -10.57 5.13 -20.05
N VAL A 67 -9.35 4.69 -20.38
CA VAL A 67 -9.14 3.89 -21.58
C VAL A 67 -10.05 2.68 -21.44
N ALA A 68 -11.10 2.64 -22.26
CA ALA A 68 -12.01 1.53 -22.38
C ALA A 68 -11.33 0.42 -23.19
N GLU A 69 -10.15 0.02 -22.75
CA GLU A 69 -9.51 -1.20 -23.20
C GLU A 69 -8.90 -1.86 -21.99
N SER A 70 -9.35 -3.09 -21.79
CA SER A 70 -8.90 -4.08 -20.82
C SER A 70 -7.42 -4.42 -21.01
N VAL A 71 -6.53 -3.43 -20.96
CA VAL A 71 -5.12 -3.66 -20.67
C VAL A 71 -5.09 -3.95 -19.19
N THR A 72 -5.20 -5.23 -18.84
CA THR A 72 -4.89 -5.71 -17.50
C THR A 72 -3.62 -4.98 -17.07
N PRO A 73 -3.67 -4.14 -16.02
CA PRO A 73 -2.47 -3.48 -15.52
C PRO A 73 -1.44 -4.58 -15.28
N PRO A 74 -0.15 -4.40 -15.66
CA PRO A 74 0.83 -5.46 -15.46
C PRO A 74 0.72 -5.90 -14.01
N THR A 75 0.50 -7.20 -13.84
CA THR A 75 -0.06 -7.87 -12.66
C THR A 75 0.54 -7.28 -11.38
N ARG A 76 -0.13 -6.31 -10.73
CA ARG A 76 0.21 -5.53 -9.50
C ARG A 76 -0.04 -4.01 -9.58
N ASP A 77 -0.49 -3.49 -10.71
CA ASP A 77 -0.77 -2.06 -10.86
C ASP A 77 -2.18 -1.66 -10.44
N VAL A 78 -2.31 -0.41 -9.98
CA VAL A 78 -3.56 0.15 -9.43
C VAL A 78 -4.50 0.58 -10.56
N LEU A 79 -5.80 0.30 -10.40
CA LEU A 79 -6.85 0.74 -11.31
C LEU A 79 -6.90 2.28 -11.41
N PRO A 80 -7.07 2.86 -12.61
CA PRO A 80 -7.15 4.30 -12.77
C PRO A 80 -8.39 4.87 -12.07
N VAL A 81 -8.24 6.06 -11.48
CA VAL A 81 -9.33 6.79 -10.81
C VAL A 81 -9.57 8.11 -11.53
N ARG A 82 -10.84 8.44 -11.75
CA ARG A 82 -11.25 9.73 -12.28
C ARG A 82 -11.52 10.69 -11.11
N PHE A 83 -10.61 11.62 -10.89
CA PHE A 83 -10.85 12.77 -10.00
C PHE A 83 -11.68 13.83 -10.72
N HIS A 84 -12.52 14.52 -9.97
CA HIS A 84 -13.40 15.60 -10.39
C HIS A 84 -12.79 16.97 -10.08
N GLY A 85 -11.95 17.07 -9.04
CA GLY A 85 -11.13 18.25 -8.73
C GLY A 85 -9.65 18.09 -9.12
N ALA A 86 -8.95 19.21 -9.26
CA ALA A 86 -7.49 19.23 -9.50
C ALA A 86 -6.67 19.13 -8.19
N ASP A 87 -7.28 19.42 -7.04
CA ASP A 87 -6.61 19.42 -5.74
C ASP A 87 -6.12 18.03 -5.35
N ALA A 88 -6.98 17.02 -5.48
CA ALA A 88 -6.64 15.64 -5.16
C ALA A 88 -5.42 15.09 -5.95
N PRO A 89 -5.38 15.18 -7.29
CA PRO A 89 -4.20 14.76 -8.04
C PRO A 89 -2.98 15.65 -7.77
N GLU A 90 -3.14 16.92 -7.39
CA GLU A 90 -2.01 17.76 -6.97
C GLU A 90 -1.43 17.35 -5.62
N GLU A 91 -2.27 17.02 -4.63
CA GLU A 91 -1.82 16.47 -3.34
C GLU A 91 -1.08 15.14 -3.50
N LEU A 92 -1.58 14.26 -4.38
CA LEU A 92 -0.87 13.02 -4.72
C LEU A 92 0.51 13.28 -5.33
N ARG A 93 0.63 14.29 -6.21
CA ARG A 93 1.93 14.73 -6.74
C ARG A 93 2.83 15.24 -5.63
N ARG A 94 2.34 16.13 -4.77
CA ARG A 94 3.12 16.71 -3.66
C ARG A 94 3.61 15.63 -2.73
N TRP A 95 2.75 14.74 -2.27
CA TRP A 95 3.13 13.62 -1.41
C TRP A 95 4.23 12.77 -2.06
N ALA A 96 4.09 12.45 -3.35
CA ALA A 96 5.05 11.62 -4.08
C ALA A 96 6.40 12.31 -4.35
N THR A 97 6.49 13.64 -4.29
CA THR A 97 7.73 14.40 -4.55
C THR A 97 8.36 15.01 -3.31
N ASP A 98 7.58 15.22 -2.25
CA ASP A 98 8.05 15.84 -1.01
C ASP A 98 8.81 14.85 -0.13
N GLY A 99 10.10 15.14 0.09
CA GLY A 99 10.98 14.34 0.93
C GLY A 99 10.47 14.18 2.37
N ALA A 100 9.81 15.19 2.94
CA ALA A 100 9.33 15.12 4.32
C ALA A 100 8.21 14.06 4.50
N HIS A 101 7.27 14.02 3.55
CA HIS A 101 6.21 13.00 3.52
C HIS A 101 6.78 11.59 3.34
N GLN A 102 7.82 11.45 2.51
CA GLN A 102 8.49 10.16 2.29
C GLN A 102 9.27 9.70 3.52
N ASP A 103 10.01 10.60 4.17
CA ASP A 103 10.76 10.29 5.39
C ASP A 103 9.82 9.92 6.53
N HIS A 104 8.68 10.61 6.67
CA HIS A 104 7.66 10.25 7.64
C HIS A 104 7.12 8.84 7.39
N ALA A 105 6.80 8.50 6.13
CA ALA A 105 6.30 7.19 5.75
C ALA A 105 7.36 6.08 5.96
N ILE A 106 8.64 6.34 5.69
CA ILE A 106 9.75 5.42 6.00
C ILE A 106 9.79 5.16 7.51
N ARG A 107 9.79 6.21 8.32
CA ARG A 107 9.87 6.11 9.78
C ARG A 107 8.68 5.35 10.35
N ALA A 108 7.48 5.58 9.84
CA ALA A 108 6.28 4.84 10.24
C ALA A 108 6.46 3.33 10.01
N LEU A 109 6.86 2.93 8.79
CA LEU A 109 7.10 1.53 8.43
C LEU A 109 8.24 0.88 9.24
N GLU A 110 9.27 1.66 9.58
CA GLU A 110 10.38 1.22 10.44
C GLU A 110 9.94 0.97 11.88
N ALA A 111 9.11 1.86 12.42
CA ALA A 111 8.50 1.73 13.73
C ALA A 111 7.39 0.66 13.79
N GLY A 112 7.03 0.07 12.64
CA GLY A 112 6.00 -0.97 12.55
C GLY A 112 4.57 -0.43 12.45
N PHE A 113 4.41 0.89 12.31
CA PHE A 113 3.13 1.53 12.05
C PHE A 113 2.81 1.53 10.55
N PRO A 114 1.51 1.56 10.19
CA PRO A 114 1.13 1.73 8.80
C PRO A 114 1.49 3.16 8.32
N ALA A 115 2.08 3.25 7.14
CA ALA A 115 2.17 4.50 6.40
C ALA A 115 0.83 4.72 5.69
N LEU A 116 0.08 5.74 6.10
CA LEU A 116 -1.21 6.10 5.53
C LEU A 116 -1.15 7.51 4.97
N PHE A 117 -1.69 7.69 3.77
CA PHE A 117 -1.92 8.99 3.19
C PHE A 117 -3.27 8.97 2.47
N THR A 118 -4.14 9.88 2.85
CA THR A 118 -5.50 9.98 2.31
C THR A 118 -5.70 11.34 1.67
N VAL A 119 -6.27 11.33 0.48
CA VAL A 119 -6.63 12.51 -0.30
C VAL A 119 -8.13 12.50 -0.51
N LEU A 120 -8.78 13.64 -0.30
CA LEU A 120 -10.20 13.83 -0.52
C LEU A 120 -10.42 14.60 -1.82
N ASP A 121 -11.33 14.11 -2.65
CA ASP A 121 -11.96 14.83 -3.74
C ASP A 121 -13.32 15.37 -3.27
N PRO A 122 -13.38 16.65 -2.87
CA PRO A 122 -14.58 17.22 -2.26
C PRO A 122 -15.74 17.37 -3.25
N ALA A 123 -15.45 17.37 -4.56
CA ALA A 123 -16.50 17.53 -5.57
C ALA A 123 -17.48 16.34 -5.59
N VAL A 124 -17.02 15.17 -5.15
CA VAL A 124 -17.82 13.92 -5.14
C VAL A 124 -17.75 13.15 -3.82
N GLY A 125 -17.08 13.69 -2.80
CA GLY A 125 -16.90 13.01 -1.50
C GLY A 125 -16.01 11.77 -1.58
N LEU A 126 -15.16 11.67 -2.60
CA LEU A 126 -14.34 10.49 -2.86
C LEU A 126 -13.00 10.61 -2.13
N SER A 127 -12.68 9.65 -1.29
CA SER A 127 -11.42 9.54 -0.56
C SER A 127 -10.55 8.44 -1.14
N LEU A 128 -9.32 8.77 -1.51
CA LEU A 128 -8.32 7.81 -1.94
C LEU A 128 -7.26 7.64 -0.86
N THR A 129 -7.01 6.41 -0.43
CA THR A 129 -6.02 6.10 0.60
C THR A 129 -4.89 5.24 0.03
N LEU A 130 -3.67 5.72 0.20
CA LEU A 130 -2.42 5.00 0.00
C LEU A 130 -1.99 4.42 1.35
N ALA A 131 -1.95 3.09 1.45
CA ALA A 131 -1.60 2.40 2.69
C ALA A 131 -0.40 1.47 2.48
N GLY A 132 0.54 1.48 3.40
CA GLY A 132 1.64 0.52 3.47
C GLY A 132 1.87 0.04 4.89
N TRP A 133 2.16 -1.24 5.09
CA TRP A 133 2.38 -1.80 6.42
C TRP A 133 3.41 -2.92 6.42
N ARG A 134 3.92 -3.24 7.60
CA ARG A 134 4.80 -4.38 7.85
C ARG A 134 3.93 -5.59 8.21
N GLY A 135 3.79 -6.55 7.31
CA GLY A 135 3.01 -7.76 7.52
C GLY A 135 2.53 -8.39 6.22
N HIS A 136 2.02 -9.62 6.30
CA HIS A 136 1.29 -10.25 5.21
C HIS A 136 -0.18 -9.82 5.29
N PRO A 137 -0.89 -9.55 4.18
CA PRO A 137 -2.31 -9.23 4.19
C PRO A 137 -3.24 -10.35 4.73
N ALA A 138 -2.68 -11.47 5.20
CA ALA A 138 -3.44 -12.60 5.78
C ALA A 138 -3.53 -12.53 7.32
N ASP A 139 -3.02 -11.46 7.94
CA ASP A 139 -3.11 -11.20 9.38
C ASP A 139 -4.28 -10.23 9.71
N ARG A 140 -5.27 -10.12 8.80
CA ARG A 140 -6.48 -9.31 8.98
C ARG A 140 -7.63 -10.17 9.50
#